data_AF-A0A9X3IRH1-F1
#
_entry.id   AF-A0A9X3IRH1-F1
#
_cell.length_a   1.000
_cell.length_b   1.000
_cell.length_c   1.000
_cell.angle_alpha   90.00
_cell.angle_beta   90.00
_cell.angle_gamma   90.00
#
_symmetry.space_group_name_H-M   'P 1'
#
loop_
_entity.id
_entity.type
_entity.pdbx_description
1 polymer ?
#
loop_
_entity_poly.entity_id
_entity_poly.type
_entity_poly.pdbx_seq_one_letter_code
_entity_poly.pdbx_strand_id
1 'polypeptide(L)'
;MIKLINLPAINPDDSDDHALNQRELVESMLPVVEHVVRFNHLTQYSQINIFWLDPHQSLDQAGRQLLDFMASLAGTHTLWVPLSSSHTALVNALSMVLPGLQCLDLSSVVMVYIGDQGISHPLGRIAASCGMPFYFQACLQGSI
;
A
#
# COMPACT_ATOMS: atom_id res chain seq x y z
N MET A 1 3.27 -11.36 10.88
CA MET A 1 4.64 -10.97 10.44
C MET A 1 4.51 -9.82 9.46
N ILE A 2 5.27 -8.74 9.62
CA ILE A 2 5.25 -7.59 8.68
C ILE A 2 6.37 -7.78 7.66
N LYS A 3 6.05 -7.62 6.38
CA LYS A 3 6.99 -7.69 5.26
C LYS A 3 6.96 -6.36 4.51
N LEU A 4 8.10 -5.69 4.43
CA LEU A 4 8.27 -4.44 3.69
C LEU A 4 8.69 -4.76 2.25
N ILE A 5 8.01 -4.16 1.27
CA ILE A 5 8.20 -4.42 -0.16
C ILE A 5 8.45 -3.09 -0.88
N ASN A 6 9.41 -3.10 -1.81
CA ASN A 6 9.75 -1.98 -2.67
C ASN A 6 10.28 -0.73 -1.94
N LEU A 7 10.98 -0.92 -0.82
CA LEU A 7 11.74 0.16 -0.19
C LEU A 7 13.03 0.46 -0.97
N PRO A 8 13.46 1.73 -1.06
CA PRO A 8 14.77 2.05 -1.61
C PRO A 8 15.86 1.37 -0.80
N ALA A 9 16.88 0.85 -1.48
CA ALA A 9 18.11 0.47 -0.81
C ALA A 9 18.81 1.75 -0.32
N ILE A 10 19.25 1.77 0.94
CA ILE A 10 20.11 2.83 1.45
C ILE A 10 21.50 2.60 0.84
N ASN A 11 21.86 3.43 -0.13
CA ASN A 11 23.18 3.40 -0.74
C ASN A 11 24.03 4.49 -0.07
N PRO A 12 25.15 4.15 0.58
CA PRO A 12 25.93 5.09 1.38
C PRO A 12 26.61 6.23 0.57
N ASP A 13 26.48 6.22 -0.77
CA ASP A 13 27.05 7.21 -1.69
C ASP A 13 26.00 8.15 -2.31
N ASP A 14 24.69 7.89 -2.15
CA ASP A 14 23.64 8.82 -2.57
C ASP A 14 23.33 9.77 -1.40
N SER A 15 22.98 11.03 -1.67
CA SER A 15 22.54 11.96 -0.63
C SER A 15 21.32 11.39 0.10
N ASP A 16 21.59 10.74 1.24
CA ASP A 16 20.82 9.70 1.93
C ASP A 16 19.46 10.15 2.52
N ASP A 17 19.14 11.44 2.43
CA ASP A 17 17.96 12.01 3.09
C ASP A 17 16.66 11.41 2.54
N HIS A 18 16.58 11.12 1.24
CA HIS A 18 15.33 10.63 0.64
C HIS A 18 15.00 9.18 1.05
N ALA A 19 15.98 8.28 0.99
CA ALA A 19 15.77 6.88 1.37
C ALA A 19 15.52 6.75 2.89
N LEU A 20 16.22 7.56 3.70
CA LEU A 20 16.02 7.63 5.14
C LEU A 20 14.61 8.13 5.49
N ASN A 21 14.19 9.27 4.90
CA ASN A 21 12.86 9.84 5.12
C ASN A 21 11.72 8.87 4.74
N GLN A 22 11.90 8.07 3.68
CA GLN A 22 10.91 7.07 3.27
C GLN A 22 10.81 5.92 4.27
N ARG A 23 11.95 5.43 4.77
CA ARG A 23 11.98 4.38 5.77
C ARG A 23 11.36 4.84 7.09
N GLU A 24 11.71 6.03 7.55
CA GLU A 24 11.13 6.63 8.75
C GLU A 24 9.61 6.80 8.61
N LEU A 25 9.13 7.23 7.43
CA LEU A 25 7.70 7.32 7.17
C LEU A 25 7.01 5.96 7.28
N VAL A 26 7.57 4.91 6.65
CA VAL A 26 7.01 3.55 6.76
C VAL A 26 7.03 3.04 8.19
N GLU A 27 8.14 3.20 8.91
CA GLU A 27 8.28 2.79 10.31
C GLU A 27 7.30 3.53 11.23
N SER A 28 7.09 4.82 11.01
CA SER A 28 6.11 5.64 11.76
C SER A 28 4.66 5.20 11.55
N MET A 29 4.36 4.57 10.41
CA MET A 29 3.02 4.09 10.07
C MET A 29 2.72 2.70 10.63
N LEU A 30 3.74 1.90 10.99
CA LEU A 30 3.55 0.54 11.50
C LEU A 30 2.61 0.45 12.70
N PRO A 31 2.73 1.30 13.75
CA PRO A 31 1.82 1.24 14.89
C PRO A 31 0.36 1.49 14.50
N VAL A 32 0.13 2.37 13.52
CA VAL A 32 -1.22 2.67 13.02
C VAL A 32 -1.76 1.50 12.22
N VAL A 33 -0.93 0.87 11.37
CA VAL A 33 -1.28 -0.36 10.64
C VAL A 33 -1.67 -1.47 11.61
N GLU A 34 -0.86 -1.71 12.64
CA GLU A 34 -1.15 -2.72 13.65
C GLU A 34 -2.43 -2.40 14.42
N HIS A 35 -2.67 -1.14 14.77
CA HIS A 35 -3.89 -0.70 15.42
C HIS A 35 -5.12 -1.00 14.57
N VAL A 36 -5.10 -0.61 13.28
CA VAL A 36 -6.21 -0.84 12.34
C VAL A 36 -6.48 -2.32 12.16
N VAL A 37 -5.42 -3.14 12.05
CA VAL A 37 -5.54 -4.60 11.95
C VAL A 37 -6.22 -5.19 13.18
N ARG A 38 -5.82 -4.77 14.38
CA ARG A 38 -6.42 -5.27 15.62
C ARG A 38 -7.85 -4.79 15.79
N PHE A 39 -8.10 -3.50 15.56
CA PHE A 39 -9.41 -2.88 15.73
C PHE A 39 -10.47 -3.48 14.80
N ASN A 40 -10.09 -3.79 13.56
CA ASN A 40 -10.99 -4.39 12.57
C ASN A 40 -11.01 -5.93 12.63
N HIS A 41 -10.45 -6.54 13.69
CA HIS A 41 -10.36 -8.00 13.84
C HIS A 41 -9.76 -8.69 12.60
N LEU A 42 -8.70 -8.11 12.03
CA LEU A 42 -7.96 -8.65 10.88
C LEU A 42 -6.80 -9.54 11.33
N THR A 43 -6.86 -10.10 12.53
CA THR A 43 -5.77 -10.89 13.12
C THR A 43 -5.65 -12.29 12.51
N GLN A 44 -6.66 -12.75 11.75
CA GLN A 44 -6.54 -13.98 10.95
C GLN A 44 -5.50 -13.87 9.83
N TYR A 45 -5.13 -12.66 9.40
CA TYR A 45 -4.12 -12.45 8.37
C TYR A 45 -2.72 -12.56 8.99
N SER A 46 -2.02 -13.63 8.66
CA SER A 46 -0.71 -13.96 9.23
C SER A 46 0.42 -13.05 8.73
N GLN A 47 0.23 -12.41 7.58
CA GLN A 47 1.21 -11.55 6.91
C GLN A 47 0.60 -10.20 6.50
N ILE A 48 1.32 -9.14 6.84
CA ILE A 48 1.03 -7.75 6.44
C ILE A 48 2.12 -7.32 5.46
N ASN A 49 1.76 -7.03 4.23
CA ASN A 49 2.69 -6.57 3.18
C ASN A 49 2.56 -5.07 3.01
N ILE A 50 3.63 -4.33 3.27
CA ILE A 50 3.64 -2.89 3.04
C ILE A 50 4.32 -2.64 1.71
N PHE A 51 3.60 -2.03 0.78
CA PHE A 51 4.11 -1.70 -0.54
C PHE A 51 4.36 -0.20 -0.64
N TRP A 52 5.63 0.18 -0.78
CA TRP A 52 5.99 1.57 -1.05
C TRP A 52 5.91 1.86 -2.55
N LEU A 53 5.13 2.88 -2.91
CA LEU A 53 5.08 3.44 -4.24
C LEU A 53 5.85 4.76 -4.25
N ASP A 54 7.01 4.72 -4.89
CA ASP A 54 7.88 5.88 -5.07
C ASP A 54 7.28 6.82 -6.14
N PRO A 55 6.88 8.05 -5.78
CA PRO A 55 6.28 8.98 -6.72
C PRO A 55 7.28 9.59 -7.71
N HIS A 56 8.59 9.37 -7.51
CA HIS A 56 9.63 9.83 -8.44
C HIS A 56 9.86 8.85 -9.59
N GLN A 57 9.35 7.61 -9.48
CA GLN A 57 9.41 6.64 -10.56
C GLN A 57 8.38 6.95 -11.65
N SER A 58 8.68 6.53 -12.89
CA SER A 58 7.71 6.60 -13.97
C SER A 58 6.46 5.78 -13.63
N LEU A 59 5.29 6.25 -14.05
CA LEU A 59 4.02 5.58 -13.77
C LEU A 59 4.02 4.14 -14.33
N ASP A 60 4.60 3.94 -15.51
CA ASP A 60 4.75 2.61 -16.14
C ASP A 60 5.57 1.64 -15.28
N GLN A 61 6.69 2.11 -14.73
CA GLN A 61 7.54 1.30 -13.86
C GLN A 61 6.85 0.98 -12.55
N ALA A 62 6.27 1.99 -11.89
CA ALA A 62 5.52 1.82 -10.65
C ALA A 62 4.35 0.85 -10.84
N GLY A 63 3.65 0.94 -11.97
CA GLY A 63 2.57 0.01 -12.31
C GLY A 63 3.04 -1.42 -12.52
N ARG A 64 4.13 -1.67 -13.25
CA ARG A 64 4.66 -3.03 -13.41
C ARG A 64 5.04 -3.65 -12.07
N GLN A 65 5.76 -2.91 -11.23
CA GLN A 65 6.12 -3.36 -9.87
C GLN A 65 4.89 -3.67 -9.02
N LEU A 66 3.88 -2.80 -9.09
CA LEU A 66 2.62 -3.01 -8.38
C LEU A 66 1.87 -4.24 -8.89
N LEU A 67 1.79 -4.44 -10.19
CA LEU A 67 1.12 -5.59 -10.78
C LEU A 67 1.84 -6.90 -10.44
N ASP A 68 3.18 -6.93 -10.53
CA ASP A 68 4.00 -8.08 -10.15
C ASP A 68 3.84 -8.42 -8.66
N PHE A 69 3.82 -7.38 -7.81
CA PHE A 69 3.54 -7.54 -6.39
C PHE A 69 2.15 -8.12 -6.14
N MET A 70 1.10 -7.55 -6.74
CA MET A 70 -0.26 -8.04 -6.55
C MET A 70 -0.45 -9.47 -7.10
N ALA A 71 0.21 -9.80 -8.22
CA ALA A 71 0.24 -11.16 -8.75
C ALA A 71 0.90 -12.14 -7.76
N SER A 72 1.95 -11.71 -7.05
CA SER A 72 2.58 -12.54 -6.00
C SER A 72 1.69 -12.78 -4.77
N LEU A 73 0.68 -11.93 -4.55
CA LEU A 73 -0.29 -12.07 -3.47
C LEU A 73 -1.57 -12.80 -3.89
N ALA A 74 -1.81 -13.00 -5.17
CA ALA A 74 -3.04 -13.60 -5.67
C ALA A 74 -3.27 -15.01 -5.08
N GLY A 75 -4.51 -15.28 -4.66
CA GLY A 75 -4.92 -16.52 -3.99
C GLY A 75 -4.36 -16.70 -2.58
N THR A 76 -3.62 -15.72 -2.04
CA THR A 76 -3.12 -15.78 -0.67
C THR A 76 -4.08 -15.11 0.31
N HIS A 77 -4.12 -15.60 1.55
CA HIS A 77 -4.90 -14.99 2.63
C HIS A 77 -4.02 -13.99 3.39
N THR A 78 -3.83 -12.80 2.81
CA THR A 78 -2.89 -11.79 3.32
C THR A 78 -3.51 -10.39 3.31
N LEU A 79 -2.83 -9.49 4.01
CA LEU A 79 -3.14 -8.08 4.02
C LEU A 79 -2.04 -7.31 3.30
N TRP A 80 -2.41 -6.23 2.64
CA TRP A 80 -1.44 -5.27 2.12
C TRP A 80 -1.83 -3.82 2.41
N VAL A 81 -0.81 -2.97 2.50
CA VAL A 81 -0.94 -1.53 2.78
C VAL A 81 -0.16 -0.78 1.71
N PRO A 82 -0.83 -0.03 0.82
CA PRO A 82 -0.14 0.87 -0.09
C PRO A 82 0.28 2.14 0.64
N LEU A 83 1.54 2.51 0.48
CA LEU A 83 2.11 3.76 1.00
C LEU A 83 2.75 4.55 -0.14
N SER A 84 2.62 5.87 -0.08
CA SER A 84 3.33 6.80 -0.97
C SER A 84 3.31 8.18 -0.34
N SER A 85 4.34 8.99 -0.60
CA SER A 85 4.32 10.43 -0.29
C SER A 85 3.41 11.22 -1.24
N SER A 86 2.89 10.60 -2.32
CA SER A 86 1.88 11.18 -3.21
C SER A 86 0.65 10.30 -3.34
N HIS A 87 -0.46 10.76 -2.75
CA HIS A 87 -1.76 10.12 -2.84
C HIS A 87 -2.27 10.01 -4.29
N THR A 88 -2.02 11.02 -5.11
CA THR A 88 -2.39 11.00 -6.54
C THR A 88 -1.58 9.96 -7.33
N ALA A 89 -0.29 9.81 -7.03
CA ALA A 89 0.55 8.79 -7.68
C ALA A 89 0.01 7.38 -7.40
N LEU A 90 -0.41 7.12 -6.16
CA LEU A 90 -0.97 5.85 -5.72
C LEU A 90 -2.28 5.51 -6.48
N VAL A 91 -3.21 6.47 -6.58
CA VAL A 91 -4.48 6.29 -7.31
C VAL A 91 -4.21 6.09 -8.81
N ASN A 92 -3.31 6.87 -9.41
CA ASN A 92 -2.98 6.78 -10.83
C ASN A 92 -2.36 5.43 -11.17
N ALA A 93 -1.40 4.96 -10.36
CA ALA A 93 -0.72 3.69 -10.61
C ALA A 93 -1.70 2.52 -10.52
N LEU A 94 -2.54 2.49 -9.48
CA LEU A 94 -3.58 1.47 -9.33
C LEU A 94 -4.60 1.51 -10.47
N SER A 95 -5.03 2.70 -10.89
CA SER A 95 -5.98 2.85 -12.00
C SER A 95 -5.39 2.35 -13.32
N MET A 96 -4.10 2.60 -13.55
CA MET A 96 -3.40 2.15 -14.75
C MET A 96 -3.32 0.62 -14.84
N VAL A 97 -3.07 -0.06 -13.71
CA VAL A 97 -2.93 -1.53 -13.68
C VAL A 97 -4.24 -2.26 -13.42
N LEU A 98 -5.34 -1.54 -13.18
CA LEU A 98 -6.64 -2.12 -12.85
C LEU A 98 -7.06 -3.26 -13.80
N PRO A 99 -6.95 -3.14 -15.14
CA PRO A 99 -7.31 -4.24 -16.04
C PRO A 99 -6.53 -5.53 -15.74
N GLY A 100 -5.25 -5.42 -15.37
CA GLY A 100 -4.42 -6.56 -14.98
C GLY A 100 -4.82 -7.12 -13.61
N LEU A 101 -5.14 -6.25 -12.65
CA LEU A 101 -5.59 -6.66 -11.32
C LEU A 101 -6.91 -7.43 -11.35
N GLN A 102 -7.82 -7.06 -12.26
CA GLN A 102 -9.10 -7.75 -12.44
C GLN A 102 -8.96 -9.19 -12.96
N CYS A 103 -7.81 -9.54 -13.54
CA CYS A 103 -7.50 -10.90 -13.96
C CYS A 103 -6.90 -11.77 -12.85
N LEU A 104 -6.65 -11.22 -11.66
CA LEU A 104 -6.06 -11.92 -10.52
C LEU A 104 -7.14 -12.33 -9.50
N ASP A 105 -6.93 -13.45 -8.80
CA ASP A 105 -7.75 -13.78 -7.64
C ASP A 105 -7.27 -13.00 -6.41
N LEU A 106 -7.91 -11.84 -6.19
CA LEU A 106 -7.61 -10.96 -5.06
C LEU A 106 -8.71 -10.98 -4.00
N SER A 107 -9.66 -11.90 -4.08
CA SER A 107 -10.82 -11.97 -3.19
C SER A 107 -10.45 -12.21 -1.72
N SER A 108 -9.33 -12.90 -1.48
CA SER A 108 -8.77 -13.17 -0.16
C SER A 108 -7.69 -12.18 0.29
N VAL A 109 -7.37 -11.18 -0.55
CA VAL A 109 -6.32 -10.20 -0.31
C VAL A 109 -6.95 -8.89 0.19
N VAL A 110 -6.65 -8.53 1.45
CA VAL A 110 -7.24 -7.33 2.08
C VAL A 110 -6.37 -6.12 1.82
N MET A 111 -6.99 -5.05 1.30
CA MET A 111 -6.36 -3.75 1.19
C MET A 111 -6.69 -2.91 2.44
N VAL A 112 -5.67 -2.45 3.14
CA VAL A 112 -5.82 -1.46 4.23
C VAL A 112 -5.16 -0.17 3.81
N TYR A 113 -5.94 0.89 3.69
CA TYR A 113 -5.43 2.23 3.40
C TYR A 113 -5.49 3.12 4.64
N ILE A 114 -4.37 3.77 4.94
CA ILE A 114 -4.23 4.70 6.06
C ILE A 114 -3.70 6.01 5.51
N GLY A 115 -4.48 7.08 5.61
CA GLY A 115 -4.09 8.36 5.04
C GLY A 115 -5.26 9.30 4.78
N ASP A 116 -5.19 10.01 3.66
CA ASP A 116 -6.13 11.06 3.28
C ASP A 116 -7.50 10.50 2.87
N GLN A 117 -8.53 10.98 3.53
CA GLN A 117 -9.92 10.64 3.22
C GLN A 117 -10.31 10.99 1.77
N GLY A 118 -9.70 12.01 1.16
CA GLY A 118 -9.98 12.45 -0.20
C GLY A 118 -9.75 11.38 -1.25
N ILE A 119 -8.81 10.45 -1.02
CA ILE A 119 -8.55 9.33 -1.96
C ILE A 119 -9.11 7.99 -1.49
N SER A 120 -9.65 7.90 -0.26
CA SER A 120 -10.25 6.67 0.27
C SER A 120 -11.33 6.08 -0.65
N HIS A 121 -12.21 6.93 -1.18
CA HIS A 121 -13.32 6.49 -2.03
C HIS A 121 -12.85 5.96 -3.41
N PRO A 122 -11.99 6.68 -4.16
CA PRO A 122 -11.34 6.10 -5.35
C PRO A 122 -10.67 4.75 -5.10
N LEU A 123 -9.91 4.61 -3.99
CA LEU A 123 -9.24 3.35 -3.65
C LEU A 123 -10.24 2.24 -3.31
N GLY A 124 -11.28 2.54 -2.55
CA GLY A 124 -12.34 1.57 -2.24
C GLY A 124 -13.04 1.06 -3.50
N ARG A 125 -13.25 1.93 -4.51
CA ARG A 125 -13.81 1.50 -5.80
C ARG A 125 -12.88 0.57 -6.58
N ILE A 126 -11.58 0.85 -6.57
CA ILE A 126 -10.56 -0.01 -7.20
C ILE A 126 -10.55 -1.37 -6.50
N ALA A 127 -10.51 -1.39 -5.16
CA ALA A 127 -10.53 -2.61 -4.36
C ALA A 127 -11.77 -3.45 -4.68
N ALA A 128 -12.96 -2.83 -4.64
CA ALA A 128 -14.21 -3.49 -4.98
C ALA A 128 -14.23 -4.03 -6.43
N SER A 129 -13.65 -3.31 -7.39
CA SER A 129 -13.57 -3.75 -8.79
C SER A 129 -12.69 -4.98 -8.99
N CYS A 130 -11.80 -5.28 -8.04
CA CYS A 130 -10.95 -6.47 -8.01
C CYS A 130 -11.45 -7.53 -7.00
N GLY A 131 -12.61 -7.32 -6.37
CA GLY A 131 -13.13 -8.21 -5.32
C GLY A 131 -12.36 -8.17 -3.99
N MET A 132 -11.46 -7.20 -3.80
CA MET A 132 -10.67 -7.06 -2.57
C MET A 132 -11.49 -6.42 -1.44
N PRO A 133 -11.51 -6.99 -0.23
CA PRO A 133 -12.00 -6.28 0.96
C PRO A 133 -11.14 -5.04 1.24
N PHE A 134 -11.79 -3.93 1.56
CA PHE A 134 -11.15 -2.64 1.75
C PHE A 134 -11.44 -2.07 3.14
N TYR A 135 -10.40 -1.66 3.85
CA TYR A 135 -10.49 -0.95 5.12
C TYR A 135 -9.76 0.37 5.02
N PHE A 136 -10.39 1.42 5.54
CA PHE A 136 -9.83 2.77 5.54
C PHE A 136 -9.74 3.29 6.97
N GLN A 137 -8.59 3.88 7.28
CA GLN A 137 -8.40 4.68 8.48
C GLN A 137 -7.88 6.06 8.07
N ALA A 138 -8.63 7.10 8.44
CA ALA A 138 -8.14 8.46 8.28
C ALA A 138 -6.94 8.70 9.20
N CYS A 139 -5.87 9.29 8.67
CA CYS A 139 -4.87 9.95 9.49
C CYS A 139 -5.46 11.29 9.95
N LEU A 140 -5.56 11.50 11.27
CA LEU A 140 -5.90 12.82 11.81
C LEU A 140 -4.78 13.79 11.42
N GLN A 141 -5.00 14.61 10.38
CA GLN A 141 -4.19 15.79 10.16
C GLN A 141 -4.57 16.81 11.25
N GLY A 142 -3.73 16.96 12.27
CA GLY A 142 -3.78 18.06 13.23
C GLY A 142 -4.08 17.67 14.67
N SER A 143 -3.02 17.48 15.46
CA SER A 143 -2.93 17.83 16.90
C SER A 143 -1.46 17.78 17.32
N ILE A 144 -0.67 18.72 16.82
CA ILE A 144 0.48 19.30 17.54
C ILE A 144 0.41 20.81 17.31
#